data_AF-A0A6J2XNG9-F1
#
_entry.id   AF-A0A6J2XNG9-F1
#
_cell.length_a   1.000
_cell.length_b   1.000
_cell.length_c   1.000
_cell.angle_alpha   90.00
_cell.angle_beta   90.00
_cell.angle_gamma   90.00
#
_symmetry.space_group_name_H-M   'P 1'
#
loop_
_entity.id
_entity.type
_entity.pdbx_description
1 polymer ?
#
loop_
_entity_poly.entity_id
_entity_poly.type
_entity_poly.pdbx_seq_one_letter_code
_entity_poly.pdbx_strand_id
1 'polypeptide(L)'
;MWSLKKVLKFKIKLLILVLILYMVFCVDSYEFSLKKRVKRKVLFTKSSKFFFRLNGKDNILNYTTLLAHGWGFRISYDLPSSLNQRLRFFKRDVHSDIENINNPIVSKLVYCVLAQVCSIVSQSFLAENCGIFCEIAKIIASARGIEANFFKSLADKCQLYQERCPQTDLGSSIFGFG
;
A
#
# COMPACT_ATOMS: atom_id res chain seq x y z
N MET A 1 -24.91 54.92 -53.01
CA MET A 1 -25.22 55.47 -51.69
C MET A 1 -25.39 54.32 -50.69
N TRP A 2 -24.33 53.95 -49.97
CA TRP A 2 -24.42 52.87 -48.97
C TRP A 2 -25.26 53.35 -47.78
N SER A 3 -26.37 52.66 -47.52
CA SER A 3 -27.31 53.01 -46.45
C SER A 3 -26.59 53.08 -45.10
N LEU A 4 -26.66 54.24 -44.44
CA LEU A 4 -26.02 54.55 -43.15
C LEU A 4 -26.24 53.45 -42.09
N LYS A 5 -27.41 52.78 -42.15
CA LYS A 5 -27.78 51.65 -41.28
C LYS A 5 -26.89 50.42 -41.47
N LYS A 6 -26.38 50.15 -42.68
CA LYS A 6 -25.47 49.03 -42.95
C LYS A 6 -24.08 49.28 -42.37
N VAL A 7 -23.57 50.51 -42.48
CA VAL A 7 -22.28 50.91 -41.91
C VAL A 7 -22.32 50.84 -40.38
N LEU A 8 -23.42 51.29 -39.76
CA LEU A 8 -23.60 51.21 -38.31
C LEU A 8 -23.66 49.75 -37.81
N LYS A 9 -24.42 48.88 -38.50
CA LYS A 9 -24.47 47.45 -38.17
C LYS A 9 -23.12 46.77 -38.32
N PHE A 10 -22.32 47.16 -39.33
CA PHE A 10 -20.97 46.62 -39.52
C PHE A 10 -20.02 47.03 -38.39
N LYS A 11 -20.05 48.32 -37.99
CA LYS A 11 -19.24 48.80 -36.86
C LYS A 11 -19.61 48.13 -35.53
N ILE A 12 -20.89 47.90 -35.27
CA ILE A 12 -21.36 47.19 -34.06
C ILE A 12 -20.86 45.74 -34.06
N LYS A 13 -20.97 45.03 -35.19
CA LYS A 13 -20.46 43.66 -35.30
C LYS A 13 -18.94 43.59 -35.11
N LEU A 14 -18.20 44.55 -35.65
CA LEU A 14 -16.75 44.63 -35.47
C LEU A 14 -16.38 44.88 -33.99
N LEU A 15 -17.10 45.76 -33.31
CA LEU A 15 -16.87 46.07 -31.90
C LEU A 15 -17.17 44.86 -31.00
N ILE A 16 -18.23 44.11 -31.28
CA ILE A 16 -18.55 42.86 -30.58
C ILE A 16 -17.46 41.81 -30.83
N LEU A 17 -16.98 41.68 -32.06
CA LEU A 17 -15.90 40.74 -32.40
C LEU A 17 -14.61 41.07 -31.62
N VAL A 18 -14.23 42.35 -31.55
CA VAL A 18 -13.05 42.82 -30.81
C VAL A 18 -13.22 42.57 -29.31
N LEU A 19 -14.40 42.80 -28.75
CA LEU A 19 -14.71 42.50 -27.35
C LEU A 19 -14.58 41.01 -27.04
N ILE A 20 -15.11 40.14 -27.90
CA ILE A 20 -14.99 38.68 -27.73
C ILE A 20 -13.52 38.25 -27.81
N LEU A 21 -12.77 38.79 -28.77
CA LEU A 21 -11.34 38.50 -28.92
C LEU A 21 -10.56 38.95 -27.68
N TYR A 22 -10.84 40.14 -27.16
CA TYR A 22 -10.23 40.66 -25.94
C TYR A 22 -10.51 39.75 -24.73
N MET A 23 -11.75 39.29 -24.57
CA MET A 23 -12.11 38.38 -23.48
C MET A 23 -11.40 37.02 -23.61
N VAL A 24 -11.24 36.48 -24.81
CA VAL A 24 -10.49 35.23 -25.04
C VAL A 24 -9.00 35.42 -24.69
N PHE A 25 -8.37 36.51 -25.12
CA PHE A 25 -6.98 36.81 -24.78
C PHE A 25 -6.75 37.08 -23.28
N CYS A 26 -7.74 37.61 -22.57
CA CYS A 26 -7.67 37.79 -21.12
C CYS A 26 -7.83 36.49 -20.31
N VAL A 27 -8.41 35.43 -20.89
CA VAL A 27 -8.57 34.14 -20.17
C VAL A 27 -7.24 33.38 -20.06
N ASP A 28 -6.34 33.51 -21.04
CA ASP A 28 -5.04 32.83 -21.02
C ASP A 28 -4.05 33.40 -19.97
N SER A 29 -4.32 34.59 -19.43
CA SER A 29 -3.46 35.25 -18.43
C SER A 29 -3.83 34.94 -16.98
N TYR A 30 -4.86 34.12 -16.74
CA TYR A 30 -5.07 33.52 -15.42
C TYR A 30 -4.11 32.35 -15.25
N GLU A 31 -2.89 32.63 -14.81
CA GLU A 31 -2.02 31.61 -14.21
C GLU A 31 -2.77 31.04 -12.99
N PHE A 32 -3.48 29.93 -13.21
CA PHE A 32 -4.04 29.14 -12.13
C PHE A 32 -2.84 28.59 -11.36
N SER A 33 -2.43 29.30 -10.31
CA SER A 33 -1.36 28.91 -9.40
C SER A 33 -1.83 27.67 -8.64
N LEU A 34 -1.77 26.52 -9.31
CA LEU A 34 -1.85 25.22 -8.68
C LEU A 34 -0.72 25.21 -7.67
N LYS A 35 -1.05 25.37 -6.38
CA LYS A 35 -0.14 25.09 -5.27
C LYS A 35 0.37 23.66 -5.45
N LYS A 36 1.50 23.51 -6.14
CA LYS A 36 2.14 22.21 -6.38
C LYS A 36 2.61 21.71 -5.03
N ARG A 37 1.79 20.87 -4.41
CA ARG A 37 2.10 20.23 -3.14
C ARG A 37 3.40 19.44 -3.31
N VAL A 38 4.43 19.79 -2.54
CA VAL A 38 5.73 19.13 -2.57
C VAL A 38 5.54 17.62 -2.40
N LYS A 39 6.01 16.83 -3.38
CA LYS A 39 5.99 15.37 -3.30
C LYS A 39 7.08 14.92 -2.32
N ARG A 40 6.68 14.26 -1.23
CA ARG A 40 7.60 13.71 -0.22
C ARG A 40 8.13 12.35 -0.70
N LYS A 41 9.44 12.16 -0.61
CA LYS A 41 10.12 10.88 -0.89
C LYS A 41 10.37 10.14 0.41
N VAL A 42 10.21 8.82 0.39
CA VAL A 42 10.68 7.93 1.46
C VAL A 42 12.11 7.55 1.10
N LEU A 43 13.01 7.65 2.08
CA LEU A 43 14.44 7.37 1.94
C LEU A 43 14.80 6.23 2.89
N PHE A 44 15.35 5.15 2.34
CA PHE A 44 16.06 4.16 3.15
C PHE A 44 17.56 4.49 3.12
N THR A 45 18.09 4.89 4.28
CA THR A 45 19.53 5.12 4.49
C THR A 45 20.23 3.79 4.78
N LYS A 46 21.56 3.76 4.63
CA LYS A 46 22.36 2.64 5.13
C LYS A 46 22.10 2.46 6.64
N SER A 47 22.01 1.22 7.12
CA SER A 47 21.67 0.89 8.52
C SER A 47 20.24 1.26 8.95
N SER A 48 19.32 1.53 8.01
CA SER A 48 17.90 1.58 8.37
C SER A 48 17.43 0.23 8.90
N LYS A 49 16.47 0.26 9.82
CA LYS A 49 15.82 -0.94 10.36
C LYS A 49 14.39 -1.00 9.83
N PHE A 50 14.00 -2.16 9.31
CA PHE A 50 12.61 -2.47 9.06
C PHE A 50 12.01 -2.91 10.38
N PHE A 51 10.81 -2.44 10.72
CA PHE A 51 10.12 -2.94 11.89
C PHE A 51 8.69 -3.31 11.54
N PHE A 52 8.26 -4.42 12.12
CA PHE A 52 6.89 -4.88 12.06
C PHE A 52 6.33 -4.81 13.47
N ARG A 53 5.14 -4.24 13.62
CA ARG A 53 4.44 -4.16 14.91
C ARG A 53 3.06 -4.78 14.77
N LEU A 54 2.79 -5.76 15.62
CA LEU A 54 1.47 -6.31 15.85
C LEU A 54 0.98 -5.79 17.20
N ASN A 55 -0.25 -5.32 17.25
CA ASN A 55 -0.92 -5.06 18.52
C ASN A 55 -2.29 -5.72 18.46
N GLY A 56 -2.69 -6.36 19.54
CA GLY A 56 -4.00 -6.97 19.70
C GLY A 56 -4.62 -6.57 21.04
N LYS A 57 -5.94 -6.64 21.09
CA LYS A 57 -6.72 -6.44 22.31
C LYS A 57 -7.70 -7.59 22.42
N ASP A 58 -7.56 -8.37 23.47
CA ASP A 58 -8.47 -9.46 23.80
C ASP A 58 -9.29 -9.11 25.02
N ASN A 59 -10.61 -9.26 24.92
CA ASN A 59 -11.50 -9.06 26.07
C ASN A 59 -11.34 -10.24 27.02
N ILE A 60 -11.18 -9.97 28.32
CA ILE A 60 -11.02 -11.01 29.35
C ILE A 60 -12.33 -11.80 29.50
N LEU A 61 -13.47 -11.15 29.28
CA LEU A 61 -14.81 -11.75 29.33
C LEU A 61 -15.46 -11.65 27.95
N ASN A 62 -15.95 -12.79 27.43
CA ASN A 62 -16.57 -12.86 26.10
C ASN A 62 -17.82 -11.97 25.94
N TYR A 63 -18.46 -11.58 27.04
CA TYR A 63 -19.72 -10.83 27.05
C TYR A 63 -19.57 -9.34 27.44
N THR A 64 -18.37 -8.88 27.82
CA THR A 64 -18.15 -7.46 28.14
C THR A 64 -16.85 -6.93 27.56
N THR A 65 -16.84 -5.66 27.15
CA THR A 65 -15.65 -4.94 26.71
C THR A 65 -14.97 -4.15 27.83
N LEU A 66 -15.47 -4.27 29.07
CA LEU A 66 -15.03 -3.48 30.23
C LEU A 66 -13.62 -3.86 30.68
N LEU A 67 -13.27 -5.14 30.58
CA LEU A 67 -11.97 -5.67 30.97
C LEU A 67 -11.33 -6.37 29.77
N ALA A 68 -10.16 -5.90 29.37
CA ALA A 68 -9.41 -6.42 28.25
C ALA A 68 -7.91 -6.41 28.51
N HIS A 69 -7.22 -7.40 27.96
CA HIS A 69 -5.77 -7.48 27.93
C HIS A 69 -5.28 -7.03 26.55
N GLY A 70 -4.30 -6.13 26.53
CA GLY A 70 -3.63 -5.70 25.31
C GLY A 70 -2.25 -6.35 25.21
N TRP A 71 -1.92 -6.87 24.04
CA TRP A 71 -0.60 -7.42 23.74
C TRP A 71 0.00 -6.72 22.51
N GLY A 72 1.32 -6.70 22.44
CA GLY A 72 2.03 -6.05 21.34
C GLY A 72 3.38 -6.70 21.08
N PHE A 73 3.62 -7.07 19.83
CA PHE A 73 4.90 -7.60 19.36
C PHE A 73 5.56 -6.59 18.43
N ARG A 74 6.86 -6.34 18.65
CA ARG A 74 7.67 -5.51 17.75
C ARG A 74 8.87 -6.33 17.30
N ILE A 75 8.90 -6.65 16.02
CA ILE A 75 10.03 -7.31 15.37
C ILE A 75 10.80 -6.23 14.63
N SER A 76 12.11 -6.17 14.84
CA SER A 76 13.00 -5.23 14.15
C SER A 76 14.02 -6.04 13.37
N TYR A 77 14.04 -5.84 12.06
CA TYR A 77 14.93 -6.47 11.11
C TYR A 77 15.91 -5.43 10.57
N ASP A 78 17.20 -5.74 10.61
CA ASP A 78 18.21 -4.86 10.07
C ASP A 78 18.24 -5.00 8.54
N LEU A 79 18.08 -3.89 7.80
CA LEU A 79 18.21 -3.97 6.35
C LEU A 79 19.65 -4.34 5.98
N PRO A 80 19.84 -5.14 4.93
CA PRO A 80 21.16 -5.56 4.49
C PRO A 80 22.05 -4.34 4.20
N SER A 81 23.23 -4.33 4.80
CA SER A 81 24.24 -3.28 4.62
C SER A 81 24.84 -3.25 3.22
N SER A 82 24.64 -4.32 2.43
CA SER A 82 25.05 -4.46 1.02
C SER A 82 24.24 -3.61 0.04
N LEU A 83 23.24 -2.85 0.52
CA LEU A 83 22.53 -1.87 -0.31
C LEU A 83 23.52 -0.76 -0.75
N ASN A 84 24.08 -0.94 -1.95
CA ASN A 84 25.05 -0.02 -2.55
C ASN A 84 24.47 1.39 -2.78
N GLN A 85 23.14 1.51 -2.91
CA GLN A 85 22.46 2.78 -3.19
C GLN A 85 21.35 3.09 -2.19
N ARG A 86 21.14 4.38 -1.92
CA ARG A 86 20.02 4.87 -1.11
C ARG A 86 18.72 4.68 -1.90
N LEU A 87 17.87 3.75 -1.47
CA LEU A 87 16.56 3.55 -2.10
C LEU A 87 15.65 4.75 -1.80
N ARG A 88 15.15 5.37 -2.86
CA ARG A 88 14.26 6.54 -2.81
C ARG A 88 13.05 6.26 -3.69
N PHE A 89 11.86 6.29 -3.10
CA PHE A 89 10.61 6.19 -3.84
C PHE A 89 9.60 7.20 -3.31
N PHE A 90 8.63 7.53 -4.15
CA PHE A 90 7.53 8.39 -3.73
C PHE A 90 6.49 7.55 -3.00
N LYS A 91 6.10 7.97 -1.79
CA LYS A 91 5.15 7.21 -0.97
C LYS A 91 3.85 6.87 -1.71
N ARG A 92 3.37 7.79 -2.56
CA ARG A 92 2.12 7.63 -3.31
C ARG A 92 2.26 6.67 -4.49
N ASP A 93 3.47 6.57 -5.02
CA ASP A 93 3.72 5.80 -6.22
C ASP A 93 4.04 4.34 -5.84
N VAL A 94 4.24 4.01 -4.56
CA VAL A 94 4.49 2.62 -4.10
C VAL A 94 3.42 1.64 -4.58
N HIS A 95 2.14 2.00 -4.49
CA HIS A 95 1.07 1.10 -4.93
C HIS A 95 1.15 0.85 -6.44
N SER A 96 1.28 1.91 -7.24
CA SER A 96 1.46 1.78 -8.68
C SER A 96 2.76 1.07 -9.04
N ASP A 97 3.84 1.30 -8.30
CA ASP A 97 5.15 0.70 -8.54
C ASP A 97 5.08 -0.80 -8.28
N ILE A 98 4.37 -1.24 -7.22
CA ILE A 98 4.11 -2.66 -6.91
C ILE A 98 3.23 -3.31 -7.98
N GLU A 99 2.15 -2.65 -8.38
CA GLU A 99 1.24 -3.14 -9.42
C GLU A 99 1.93 -3.26 -10.79
N ASN A 100 2.86 -2.35 -11.09
CA ASN A 100 3.60 -2.30 -12.35
C ASN A 100 4.92 -3.10 -12.31
N ILE A 101 5.18 -3.91 -11.27
CA ILE A 101 6.34 -4.80 -11.27
C ILE A 101 6.13 -5.86 -12.37
N ASN A 102 6.72 -5.61 -13.53
CA ASN A 102 6.65 -6.46 -14.71
C ASN A 102 7.51 -7.75 -14.59
N ASN A 103 8.03 -8.04 -13.40
CA ASN A 103 8.78 -9.26 -13.16
C ASN A 103 7.81 -10.35 -12.65
N PRO A 104 7.55 -11.41 -13.44
CA PRO A 104 6.60 -12.46 -13.09
C PRO A 104 7.03 -13.29 -11.86
N ILE A 105 8.30 -13.23 -11.47
CA ILE A 105 8.82 -13.88 -10.26
C ILE A 105 8.48 -13.01 -9.04
N VAL A 106 8.70 -11.70 -9.13
CA VAL A 106 8.43 -10.77 -8.02
C VAL A 106 6.94 -10.62 -7.76
N SER A 107 6.12 -10.58 -8.82
CA SER A 107 4.65 -10.52 -8.68
C SER A 107 4.09 -11.78 -8.02
N LYS A 108 4.75 -12.94 -8.20
CA LYS A 108 4.39 -14.20 -7.55
C LYS A 108 5.01 -14.39 -6.17
N LEU A 109 5.99 -13.57 -5.78
CA LEU A 109 6.67 -13.66 -4.48
C LEU A 109 5.69 -13.46 -3.32
N VAL A 110 4.65 -12.65 -3.52
CA VAL A 110 3.57 -12.46 -2.55
C VAL A 110 2.90 -13.79 -2.19
N TYR A 111 2.65 -14.66 -3.18
CA TYR A 111 2.06 -15.98 -2.92
C TYR A 111 2.99 -16.86 -2.07
N CYS A 112 4.31 -16.76 -2.25
CA CYS A 112 5.26 -17.48 -1.42
C CYS A 112 5.30 -16.99 0.02
N VAL A 113 5.24 -15.68 0.25
CA VAL A 113 5.13 -15.11 1.60
C VAL A 113 3.85 -15.60 2.26
N LEU A 114 2.72 -15.56 1.54
CA LEU A 114 1.43 -16.05 2.06
C LEU A 114 1.45 -17.56 2.31
N ALA A 115 2.13 -18.35 1.48
CA ALA A 115 2.31 -19.78 1.69
C ALA A 115 3.14 -20.09 2.95
N GLN A 116 4.19 -19.31 3.24
CA GLN A 116 4.94 -19.42 4.49
C GLN A 116 4.09 -19.05 5.70
N VAL A 117 3.31 -17.96 5.62
CA VAL A 117 2.36 -17.59 6.68
C VAL A 117 1.36 -18.72 6.93
N CYS A 118 0.83 -19.33 5.87
CA CYS A 118 -0.03 -20.50 5.96
C CYS A 118 0.64 -21.68 6.66
N SER A 119 1.91 -21.97 6.37
CA SER A 119 2.68 -23.01 7.07
C SER A 119 2.79 -22.73 8.56
N ILE A 120 3.06 -21.49 8.96
CA ILE A 120 3.18 -21.10 10.37
C ILE A 120 1.83 -21.21 11.07
N VAL A 121 0.76 -20.73 10.43
CA VAL A 121 -0.59 -20.75 11.00
C VAL A 121 -1.12 -22.19 11.12
N SER A 122 -0.89 -23.06 10.12
CA SER A 122 -1.34 -24.46 10.19
C SER A 122 -0.51 -25.30 11.18
N GLN A 123 0.81 -25.08 11.26
CA GLN A 123 1.68 -25.78 12.22
C GLN A 123 1.44 -25.34 13.67
N SER A 124 0.92 -24.14 13.90
CA SER A 124 0.63 -23.63 15.25
C SER A 124 -0.36 -24.48 16.05
N PHE A 125 -1.14 -25.32 15.37
CA PHE A 125 -2.07 -26.27 15.99
C PHE A 125 -1.45 -27.63 16.31
N LEU A 126 -0.29 -27.97 15.75
CA LEU A 126 0.31 -29.30 15.82
C LEU A 126 1.62 -29.34 16.63
N ALA A 127 2.34 -28.22 16.74
CA ALA A 127 3.61 -28.16 17.45
C ALA A 127 3.43 -27.69 18.90
N GLU A 128 3.81 -28.53 19.87
CA GLU A 128 3.81 -28.17 21.30
C GLU A 128 4.83 -27.07 21.62
N ASN A 129 5.96 -27.01 20.89
CA ASN A 129 7.01 -26.01 21.05
C ASN A 129 7.44 -25.45 19.69
N CYS A 130 6.61 -24.62 19.05
CA CYS A 130 7.12 -23.68 18.05
C CYS A 130 7.25 -22.28 18.68
N GLY A 131 8.32 -21.54 18.36
CA GLY A 131 8.70 -20.30 19.06
C GLY A 131 7.68 -19.15 19.01
N ILE A 132 8.11 -17.91 19.19
CA ILE A 132 7.17 -16.77 19.39
C ILE A 132 6.12 -16.59 18.28
N PHE A 133 6.42 -16.97 17.03
CA PHE A 133 5.48 -16.90 15.91
C PHE A 133 4.33 -17.91 16.01
N CYS A 134 4.57 -19.05 16.65
CA CYS A 134 3.57 -20.07 16.95
C CYS A 134 2.53 -19.54 17.92
N GLU A 135 3.00 -18.91 19.01
CA GLU A 135 2.13 -18.33 20.02
C GLU A 135 1.33 -17.15 19.45
N ILE A 136 1.96 -16.30 18.64
CA ILE A 136 1.25 -15.26 17.89
C ILE A 136 0.18 -15.89 16.98
N ALA A 137 0.50 -16.96 16.26
CA ALA A 137 -0.45 -17.64 15.38
C ALA A 137 -1.61 -18.29 16.16
N LYS A 138 -1.35 -18.91 17.32
CA LYS A 138 -2.39 -19.45 18.22
C LYS A 138 -3.34 -18.34 18.69
N ILE A 139 -2.79 -17.20 19.12
CA ILE A 139 -3.59 -16.04 19.55
C ILE A 139 -4.47 -15.56 18.39
N ILE A 140 -3.87 -15.34 17.21
CA ILE A 140 -4.59 -14.90 16.01
C ILE A 140 -5.69 -15.89 15.60
N ALA A 141 -5.41 -17.19 15.66
CA ALA A 141 -6.37 -18.24 15.34
C ALA A 141 -7.52 -18.32 16.36
N SER A 142 -7.22 -18.07 17.64
CA SER A 142 -8.21 -18.06 18.72
C SER A 142 -9.10 -16.81 18.74
N ALA A 143 -8.68 -15.74 18.04
CA ALA A 143 -9.40 -14.48 17.99
C ALA A 143 -10.81 -14.65 17.42
N ARG A 144 -11.75 -13.81 17.87
CA ARG A 144 -13.16 -13.80 17.43
C ARG A 144 -13.52 -12.42 16.89
N GLY A 145 -14.40 -12.37 15.88
CA GLY A 145 -14.89 -11.12 15.28
C GLY A 145 -14.46 -10.91 13.83
N ILE A 146 -14.60 -9.68 13.34
CA ILE A 146 -14.37 -9.31 11.93
C ILE A 146 -12.90 -9.56 11.53
N GLU A 147 -11.96 -9.25 12.43
CA GLU A 147 -10.52 -9.45 12.21
C GLU A 147 -10.17 -10.94 12.13
N ALA A 148 -10.83 -11.79 12.93
CA ALA A 148 -10.66 -13.24 12.86
C ALA A 148 -11.16 -13.82 11.52
N ASN A 149 -12.21 -13.22 10.93
CA ASN A 149 -12.70 -13.66 9.62
C ASN A 149 -11.70 -13.41 8.49
N PHE A 150 -10.86 -12.38 8.61
CA PHE A 150 -9.75 -12.15 7.67
C PHE A 150 -8.75 -13.31 7.71
N PHE A 151 -8.30 -13.71 8.91
CA PHE A 151 -7.34 -14.80 9.07
C PHE A 151 -7.93 -16.16 8.69
N LYS A 152 -9.22 -16.40 8.96
CA LYS A 152 -9.94 -17.59 8.47
C LYS A 152 -9.99 -17.63 6.95
N SER A 153 -10.38 -16.52 6.31
CA SER A 153 -10.40 -16.43 4.84
C SER A 153 -9.00 -16.59 4.21
N LEU A 154 -7.95 -16.13 4.91
CA LEU A 154 -6.57 -16.37 4.52
C LEU A 154 -6.22 -17.86 4.61
N ALA A 155 -6.58 -18.51 5.73
CA ALA A 155 -6.34 -19.94 5.96
C ALA A 155 -7.05 -20.83 4.93
N ASP A 156 -8.29 -20.50 4.56
CA ASP A 156 -9.07 -21.23 3.55
C ASP A 156 -8.40 -21.22 2.16
N LYS A 157 -7.58 -20.20 1.87
CA LYS A 157 -6.90 -20.02 0.58
C LYS A 157 -5.46 -20.54 0.60
N CYS A 158 -5.03 -21.23 1.65
CA CYS A 158 -3.63 -21.67 1.78
C CYS A 158 -3.16 -22.59 0.64
N GLN A 159 -4.00 -23.52 0.18
CA GLN A 159 -3.67 -24.39 -0.97
C GLN A 159 -3.38 -23.56 -2.22
N LEU A 160 -4.22 -22.56 -2.50
CA LEU A 160 -4.05 -21.64 -3.64
C LEU A 160 -2.71 -20.90 -3.59
N TYR A 161 -2.28 -20.47 -2.39
CA TYR A 161 -1.02 -19.76 -2.22
C TYR A 161 0.20 -20.67 -2.39
N GLN A 162 0.11 -21.92 -1.91
CA GLN A 162 1.15 -22.92 -2.11
C GLN A 162 1.32 -23.28 -3.59
N GLU A 163 0.22 -23.47 -4.32
CA GLU A 163 0.25 -23.81 -5.75
C GLU A 163 0.76 -22.66 -6.64
N ARG A 164 0.45 -21.40 -6.28
CA ARG A 164 0.86 -20.21 -7.04
C ARG A 164 2.26 -19.71 -6.70
N CYS A 165 2.86 -20.20 -5.61
CA CYS A 165 4.24 -19.88 -5.28
C CYS A 165 5.17 -20.60 -6.28
N PRO A 166 6.01 -19.88 -7.05
CA PRO A 166 7.03 -20.51 -7.86
C PRO A 166 7.96 -21.30 -6.93
N GLN A 167 8.09 -22.60 -7.19
CA GLN A 167 9.05 -23.49 -6.55
C GLN A 167 10.45 -22.98 -6.89
N THR A 168 10.91 -22.02 -6.12
CA THR A 168 12.28 -21.53 -6.15
C THR A 168 12.92 -22.28 -5.01
N ASP A 169 14.00 -23.03 -5.27
CA ASP A 169 14.85 -23.61 -4.23
C ASP A 169 15.33 -22.49 -3.32
N LEU A 170 14.50 -22.17 -2.31
CA LEU A 170 14.71 -21.12 -1.36
C LEU A 170 15.60 -21.71 -0.25
N GLY A 171 16.80 -22.14 -0.64
CA GLY A 171 17.89 -22.57 0.25
C GLY A 171 18.44 -21.44 1.13
N SER A 172 17.74 -20.32 1.22
CA SER A 172 17.95 -19.30 2.23
C SER A 172 16.59 -18.84 2.69
N SER A 173 16.20 -19.35 3.86
CA SER A 173 15.09 -18.86 4.65
C SER A 173 15.07 -17.32 4.62
N ILE A 174 14.09 -16.73 3.91
CA ILE A 174 13.84 -15.27 3.89
C ILE A 174 13.70 -14.73 5.32
N PHE A 175 13.28 -15.59 6.25
CA PHE A 175 13.36 -15.40 7.69
C PHE A 175 14.35 -16.41 8.23
N GLY A 176 15.60 -16.02 8.46
CA GLY A 176 16.67 -16.84 9.04
C GLY A 176 16.31 -17.46 10.39
N PHE A 177 15.50 -18.53 10.39
CA PHE A 177 15.31 -19.44 11.50
C PHE A 177 16.08 -20.71 11.17
N GLY A 178 17.40 -20.60 11.34
CA GLY A 178 18.26 -21.72 11.70
C GLY A 178 18.53 -21.65 13.19
#